data_AF-A0A0G1WGP4-F1
#
_entry.id   AF-A0A0G1WGP4-F1
#
_cell.length_a   1.000
_cell.length_b   1.000
_cell.length_c   1.000
_cell.angle_alpha   90.00
_cell.angle_beta   90.00
_cell.angle_gamma   90.00
#
_symmetry.space_group_name_H-M   'P 1'
#
loop_
_entity.id
_entity.type
_entity.pdbx_description
1 polymer ?
#
loop_
_entity_poly.entity_id
_entity_poly.type
_entity_poly.pdbx_seq_one_letter_code
_entity_poly.pdbx_strand_id
1 'polypeptide(L)'
;MSPGANKDDDRRINYFASTHTRGKREMFGIRAVDRGKHVYIIGKTGMGKSTMLENMAIQDIQNGEGLAFIDPHGATAEKLLDFVPHERIKDVVYFAPFDTDHPIGFNVMEDVGYDKRHLVVSGLMGALKRIWVDAWSARMEYILQNTLLALLEYPGSTLLDVNRMLTNKSFRTSVVDKITDPIVKSFWAEEFASFTDTYAREATPAIQNKVGQFTSNPLIRNIVGQPTSSFDLRKMMDEKKIFIVNLSKGRMGETNAALLGSMLVVKIYLAAMSRADEPAARLAKLPRCYFYVDEFQSMFADILSESRKYKLALTLANQYIEQMEEKVRDAVFGNVGTLVCFRVGPFDAEVLKTIFEPTFVAEDLVGLGIGQIYLTLMIDGVGSRPFSAETIPPIDPPTISYRDDVIRSSREQYSRSRVDMEAFIMRQQKEFAPPPKQDKKRFQEQAGGGRREGGGGRFHSGGGGSVRHEEKERPQYRPGSAGIRDIHYRDTNPQPPLSPHPETGSPPGRSALRAAIAAARPPDSTRGSTGRSPADILREKKAAKMTYTNPQTSRPSTAAAPNVRDNASHEQSGLPTEAQNHQKNGSVHASAQAGEVSPEVLAQVLGRDGDKGST
;
A
#
# COMPACT_ATOMS: atom_id res chain seq x y z
N MET A 1 -6.81 9.38 36.34
CA MET A 1 -6.82 10.03 35.01
C MET A 1 -7.26 11.47 35.21
N SER A 2 -6.37 12.45 34.95
CA SER A 2 -6.73 13.87 35.00
C SER A 2 -7.14 14.36 33.61
N PRO A 3 -8.25 15.09 33.46
CA PRO A 3 -8.70 15.64 32.19
C PRO A 3 -7.84 16.86 31.82
N GLY A 4 -6.70 16.62 31.18
CA GLY A 4 -5.78 17.69 30.76
C GLY A 4 -4.78 17.33 29.65
N ALA A 5 -4.79 16.10 29.13
CA ALA A 5 -3.74 15.60 28.23
C ALA A 5 -3.91 15.96 26.74
N ASN A 6 -4.97 16.67 26.34
CA ASN A 6 -5.32 16.88 24.93
C ASN A 6 -4.78 18.19 24.32
N LYS A 7 -3.77 18.84 24.93
CA LYS A 7 -3.32 20.19 24.54
C LYS A 7 -2.04 20.25 23.70
N ASP A 8 -1.33 19.14 23.42
CA ASP A 8 -0.07 19.23 22.67
C ASP A 8 0.23 18.04 21.74
N ASP A 9 -0.81 17.42 21.16
CA ASP A 9 -0.64 16.33 20.18
C ASP A 9 0.23 16.78 19.00
N ASP A 10 0.09 18.05 18.57
CA ASP A 10 0.85 18.64 17.47
C ASP A 10 2.35 18.81 17.74
N ARG A 11 2.74 19.03 19.00
CA ARG A 11 4.13 19.21 19.40
C ARG A 11 4.83 17.89 19.75
N ARG A 12 4.11 16.77 19.82
CA ARG A 12 4.74 15.47 20.11
C ARG A 12 5.77 15.13 19.03
N ILE A 13 6.96 14.77 19.48
CA ILE A 13 8.08 14.38 18.62
C ILE A 13 8.13 12.85 18.52
N ASN A 14 8.24 12.34 17.29
CA ASN A 14 8.58 10.95 17.02
C ASN A 14 10.06 10.88 16.66
N TYR A 15 10.88 10.29 17.56
CA TYR A 15 12.34 10.29 17.47
C TYR A 15 12.83 9.18 16.55
N PHE A 16 13.70 9.49 15.58
CA PHE A 16 14.19 8.49 14.63
C PHE A 16 15.69 8.55 14.35
N ALA A 17 16.35 9.66 14.71
CA ALA A 17 17.76 9.85 14.43
C ALA A 17 18.47 10.68 15.51
N SER A 18 19.79 10.73 15.41
CA SER A 18 20.66 11.55 16.24
C SER A 18 21.69 12.26 15.36
N THR A 19 22.00 13.50 15.69
CA THR A 19 23.10 14.25 15.08
C THR A 19 24.32 14.24 15.99
N HIS A 20 25.50 14.39 15.40
CA HIS A 20 26.75 14.61 16.11
C HIS A 20 27.14 16.07 15.93
N THR A 21 27.18 16.83 17.01
CA THR A 21 27.66 18.22 16.97
C THR A 21 28.57 18.48 18.17
N ARG A 22 29.80 18.94 17.91
CA ARG A 22 30.80 19.27 18.95
C ARG A 22 31.04 18.13 19.95
N GLY A 23 31.07 16.88 19.47
CA GLY A 23 31.29 15.69 20.28
C GLY A 23 30.08 15.26 21.14
N LYS A 24 28.90 15.89 20.98
CA LYS A 24 27.66 15.46 21.62
C LYS A 24 26.73 14.82 20.60
N ARG A 25 26.21 13.65 20.96
CA ARG A 25 25.16 12.94 20.21
C ARG A 25 23.81 13.40 20.75
N GLU A 26 23.04 14.13 19.94
CA GLU A 26 21.72 14.63 20.32
C GLU A 26 20.64 13.97 19.47
N MET A 27 19.69 13.31 20.14
CA MET A 27 18.55 12.68 19.48
C MET A 27 17.56 13.74 19.01
N PHE A 28 17.00 13.53 17.82
CA PHE A 28 15.95 14.36 17.27
C PHE A 28 14.89 13.50 16.57
N GLY A 29 13.79 14.16 16.23
CA GLY A 29 12.66 13.53 15.59
C GLY A 29 11.87 14.53 14.77
N ILE A 30 10.65 14.14 14.43
CA ILE A 30 9.71 14.97 13.68
C ILE A 30 8.43 15.17 14.50
N ARG A 31 7.96 16.42 14.57
CA ARG A 31 6.71 16.73 15.26
C ARG A 31 5.49 16.20 14.52
N ALA A 32 4.43 15.87 15.25
CA ALA A 32 3.20 15.33 14.68
C ALA A 32 2.58 16.25 13.61
N VAL A 33 2.63 17.58 13.80
CA VAL A 33 2.16 18.54 12.78
C VAL A 33 2.96 18.47 11.48
N ASP A 34 4.27 18.30 11.59
CA ASP A 34 5.19 18.22 10.46
C ASP A 34 5.10 16.86 9.75
N ARG A 35 4.90 15.77 10.51
CA ARG A 35 4.58 14.43 9.96
C ARG A 35 3.30 14.41 9.12
N GLY A 36 2.37 15.31 9.40
CA GLY A 36 1.17 15.51 8.58
C GLY A 36 1.47 15.92 7.13
N LYS A 37 2.70 16.36 6.82
CA LYS A 37 3.18 16.64 5.46
C LYS A 37 3.90 15.45 4.81
N HIS A 38 3.74 14.26 5.37
CA HIS A 38 4.31 13.00 4.87
C HIS A 38 5.83 12.90 4.99
N VAL A 39 6.30 11.66 5.07
CA VAL A 39 7.72 11.31 5.15
C VAL A 39 8.01 10.31 4.02
N TYR A 40 9.06 10.59 3.25
CA TYR A 40 9.59 9.65 2.26
C TYR A 40 10.96 9.13 2.68
N ILE A 41 11.14 7.82 2.61
CA ILE A 41 12.38 7.13 2.99
C ILE A 41 12.87 6.33 1.79
N ILE A 42 14.12 6.51 1.39
CA ILE A 42 14.72 5.76 0.28
C ILE A 42 16.08 5.18 0.65
N GLY A 43 16.39 3.99 0.13
CA GLY A 43 17.74 3.44 0.13
C GLY A 43 17.78 1.91 -0.01
N LYS A 44 18.95 1.37 -0.25
CA LYS A 44 19.16 -0.07 -0.50
C LYS A 44 18.77 -0.95 0.70
N THR A 45 18.54 -2.23 0.43
CA THR A 45 18.28 -3.25 1.47
C THR A 45 19.43 -3.32 2.47
N GLY A 46 19.11 -3.55 3.75
CA GLY A 46 20.09 -3.69 4.82
C GLY A 46 20.67 -2.38 5.38
N MET A 47 20.21 -1.20 4.91
CA MET A 47 20.78 0.09 5.35
C MET A 47 20.16 0.66 6.63
N GLY A 48 19.08 0.07 7.15
CA GLY A 48 18.41 0.51 8.40
C GLY A 48 17.00 1.10 8.22
N LYS A 49 16.43 1.10 7.01
CA LYS A 49 15.07 1.61 6.73
C LYS A 49 14.00 0.96 7.61
N SER A 50 13.94 -0.36 7.63
CA SER A 50 12.93 -1.10 8.40
C SER A 50 13.06 -0.81 9.90
N THR A 51 14.28 -0.75 10.43
CA THR A 51 14.53 -0.33 11.82
C THR A 51 14.01 1.07 12.12
N MET A 52 14.23 2.03 11.20
CA MET A 52 13.67 3.37 11.36
C MET A 52 12.14 3.36 11.37
N LEU A 53 11.50 2.66 10.41
CA LEU A 53 10.05 2.52 10.34
C LEU A 53 9.48 1.85 11.61
N GLU A 54 10.10 0.76 12.05
CA GLU A 54 9.77 0.04 13.28
C GLU A 54 9.81 0.98 14.48
N ASN A 55 10.92 1.69 14.67
CA ASN A 55 11.09 2.61 15.80
C ASN A 55 10.03 3.71 15.80
N MET A 56 9.71 4.25 14.63
CA MET A 56 8.66 5.27 14.51
C MET A 56 7.28 4.68 14.84
N ALA A 57 6.93 3.51 14.31
CA ALA A 57 5.63 2.86 14.54
C ALA A 57 5.46 2.38 15.99
N ILE A 58 6.52 1.84 16.62
CA ILE A 58 6.52 1.44 18.03
C ILE A 58 6.21 2.63 18.93
N GLN A 59 6.85 3.78 18.68
CA GLN A 59 6.56 5.01 19.42
C GLN A 59 5.09 5.42 19.26
N ASP A 60 4.53 5.34 18.06
CA ASP A 60 3.13 5.69 17.85
C ASP A 60 2.17 4.73 18.59
N ILE A 61 2.44 3.42 18.57
CA ILE A 61 1.68 2.42 19.35
C ILE A 61 1.71 2.75 20.84
N GLN A 62 2.92 3.00 21.39
CA GLN A 62 3.13 3.28 22.81
C GLN A 62 2.57 4.63 23.24
N ASN A 63 2.52 5.61 22.34
CA ASN A 63 1.96 6.93 22.60
C ASN A 63 0.42 6.98 22.50
N GLY A 64 -0.24 5.86 22.23
CA GLY A 64 -1.71 5.83 22.11
C GLY A 64 -2.22 6.29 20.74
N GLU A 65 -1.37 6.35 19.71
CA GLU A 65 -1.77 6.80 18.39
C GLU A 65 -2.44 5.71 17.56
N GLY A 66 -3.23 6.16 16.59
CA GLY A 66 -3.82 5.31 15.57
C GLY A 66 -2.87 5.17 14.39
N LEU A 67 -2.68 3.93 13.93
CA LEU A 67 -1.83 3.67 12.77
C LEU A 67 -2.33 2.53 11.91
N ALA A 68 -1.90 2.55 10.66
CA ALA A 68 -1.91 1.42 9.76
C ALA A 68 -0.47 1.12 9.32
N PHE A 69 -0.06 -0.15 9.37
CA PHE A 69 1.25 -0.61 8.92
C PHE A 69 1.08 -1.74 7.91
N ILE A 70 1.63 -1.57 6.70
CA ILE A 70 1.65 -2.61 5.68
C ILE A 70 3.08 -3.14 5.52
N ASP A 71 3.24 -4.43 5.79
CA ASP A 71 4.51 -5.14 5.69
C ASP A 71 4.44 -6.27 4.63
N PRO A 72 5.11 -6.13 3.48
CA PRO A 72 5.19 -7.19 2.46
C PRO A 72 6.07 -8.38 2.85
N HIS A 73 6.94 -8.26 3.85
CA HIS A 73 7.87 -9.33 4.27
C HIS A 73 7.36 -10.08 5.50
N GLY A 74 6.74 -9.34 6.42
CA GLY A 74 6.05 -9.84 7.60
C GLY A 74 6.84 -9.76 8.90
N ALA A 75 8.16 -9.59 8.84
CA ALA A 75 9.01 -9.54 10.02
C ALA A 75 8.73 -8.30 10.90
N THR A 76 8.48 -7.16 10.27
CA THR A 76 8.15 -5.91 10.96
C THR A 76 6.75 -6.01 11.57
N ALA A 77 5.77 -6.49 10.80
CA ALA A 77 4.39 -6.66 11.28
C ALA A 77 4.34 -7.56 12.52
N GLU A 78 5.04 -8.69 12.50
CA GLU A 78 5.17 -9.55 13.67
C GLU A 78 5.81 -8.78 14.82
N LYS A 79 6.98 -8.14 14.61
CA LYS A 79 7.70 -7.42 15.66
C LYS A 79 6.85 -6.36 16.33
N LEU A 80 6.04 -5.61 15.58
CA LEU A 80 5.17 -4.56 16.14
C LEU A 80 4.16 -5.10 17.17
N LEU A 81 3.70 -6.36 17.02
CA LEU A 81 2.80 -6.98 18.00
C LEU A 81 3.43 -7.13 19.39
N ASP A 82 4.75 -7.30 19.46
CA ASP A 82 5.47 -7.40 20.73
C ASP A 82 5.45 -6.09 21.51
N PHE A 83 5.23 -4.95 20.83
CA PHE A 83 5.25 -3.61 21.43
C PHE A 83 3.85 -3.05 21.74
N VAL A 84 2.79 -3.82 21.51
CA VAL A 84 1.42 -3.42 21.87
C VAL A 84 1.26 -3.47 23.39
N PRO A 85 0.92 -2.35 24.06
CA PRO A 85 0.71 -2.35 25.50
C PRO A 85 -0.61 -3.05 25.87
N HIS A 86 -0.68 -3.56 27.10
CA HIS A 86 -1.80 -4.37 27.60
C HIS A 86 -3.18 -3.72 27.37
N GLU A 87 -3.29 -2.42 27.63
CA GLU A 87 -4.53 -1.66 27.49
C GLU A 87 -5.01 -1.49 26.03
N ARG A 88 -4.14 -1.73 25.04
CA ARG A 88 -4.44 -1.61 23.59
C ARG A 88 -4.65 -2.96 22.90
N ILE A 89 -4.62 -4.09 23.63
CA ILE A 89 -4.79 -5.44 23.06
C ILE A 89 -6.06 -5.56 22.20
N LYS A 90 -7.14 -4.87 22.59
CA LYS A 90 -8.42 -4.90 21.88
C LYS A 90 -8.53 -3.89 20.72
N ASP A 91 -7.54 -3.02 20.56
CA ASP A 91 -7.52 -1.99 19.51
C ASP A 91 -6.83 -2.46 18.23
N VAL A 92 -6.26 -3.66 18.24
CA VAL A 92 -5.47 -4.18 17.13
C VAL A 92 -6.33 -5.06 16.21
N VAL A 93 -6.30 -4.75 14.93
CA VAL A 93 -6.63 -5.70 13.87
C VAL A 93 -5.32 -6.19 13.28
N TYR A 94 -5.00 -7.46 13.52
CA TYR A 94 -3.87 -8.14 12.89
C TYR A 94 -4.36 -8.86 11.63
N PHE A 95 -4.18 -8.22 10.47
CA PHE A 95 -4.58 -8.76 9.18
C PHE A 95 -3.46 -9.60 8.59
N ALA A 96 -3.61 -10.91 8.75
CA ALA A 96 -2.66 -11.92 8.29
C ALA A 96 -3.38 -12.92 7.36
N PRO A 97 -3.46 -12.66 6.05
CA PRO A 97 -4.24 -13.49 5.11
C PRO A 97 -3.85 -14.97 5.09
N PHE A 98 -2.61 -15.29 5.42
CA PHE A 98 -2.11 -16.66 5.53
C PHE A 98 -2.62 -17.40 6.78
N ASP A 99 -3.33 -16.74 7.71
CA ASP A 99 -4.04 -17.37 8.81
C ASP A 99 -5.37 -17.94 8.31
N THR A 100 -5.28 -19.07 7.61
CA THR A 100 -6.40 -19.62 6.84
C THR A 100 -7.55 -20.14 7.69
N ASP A 101 -7.30 -20.45 8.96
CA ASP A 101 -8.33 -20.95 9.89
C ASP A 101 -9.20 -19.82 10.44
N HIS A 102 -8.66 -18.59 10.44
CA HIS A 102 -9.29 -17.37 10.93
C HIS A 102 -9.32 -16.26 9.86
N PRO A 103 -9.96 -16.48 8.69
CA PRO A 103 -10.06 -15.45 7.66
C PRO A 103 -10.75 -14.18 8.17
N ILE A 104 -10.06 -13.05 8.03
CA ILE A 104 -10.61 -11.71 8.25
C ILE A 104 -11.20 -11.20 6.93
N GLY A 105 -12.46 -10.78 6.94
CA GLY A 105 -13.15 -10.27 5.77
C GLY A 105 -12.63 -8.92 5.33
N PHE A 106 -12.37 -8.80 4.03
CA PHE A 106 -12.02 -7.52 3.41
C PHE A 106 -12.69 -7.44 2.04
N ASN A 107 -13.74 -6.61 1.97
CA ASN A 107 -14.46 -6.37 0.72
C ASN A 107 -14.19 -4.96 0.20
N VAL A 108 -13.41 -4.88 -0.88
CA VAL A 108 -13.17 -3.62 -1.59
C VAL A 108 -14.42 -3.11 -2.33
N MET A 109 -15.37 -4.01 -2.64
CA MET A 109 -16.59 -3.75 -3.39
C MET A 109 -17.78 -3.31 -2.52
N GLU A 110 -17.57 -3.00 -1.24
CA GLU A 110 -18.64 -2.42 -0.42
C GLU A 110 -19.11 -1.07 -0.98
N ASP A 111 -20.39 -0.78 -0.78
CA ASP A 111 -20.96 0.49 -1.21
C ASP A 111 -20.28 1.66 -0.48
N VAL A 112 -19.74 2.58 -1.28
CA VAL A 112 -19.06 3.80 -0.83
C VAL A 112 -19.89 5.06 -1.14
N GLY A 113 -21.12 4.90 -1.63
CA GLY A 113 -21.94 5.97 -2.17
C GLY A 113 -21.57 6.33 -3.61
N TYR A 114 -22.55 6.85 -4.36
CA TYR A 114 -22.46 7.11 -5.79
C TYR A 114 -21.20 7.89 -6.20
N ASP A 115 -20.91 8.99 -5.51
CA ASP A 115 -19.82 9.91 -5.84
C ASP A 115 -18.42 9.29 -5.67
N LYS A 116 -18.28 8.21 -4.89
CA LYS A 116 -16.97 7.60 -4.59
C LYS A 116 -16.73 6.30 -5.36
N ARG A 117 -17.73 5.78 -6.09
CA ARG A 117 -17.62 4.51 -6.84
C ARG A 117 -16.48 4.53 -7.86
N HIS A 118 -16.32 5.63 -8.59
CA HIS A 118 -15.26 5.75 -9.59
C HIS A 118 -13.85 5.64 -9.00
N LEU A 119 -13.65 6.09 -7.75
CA LEU A 119 -12.37 5.95 -7.04
C LEU A 119 -12.09 4.49 -6.67
N VAL A 120 -13.11 3.73 -6.24
CA VAL A 120 -12.97 2.29 -5.97
C VAL A 120 -12.62 1.55 -7.26
N VAL A 121 -13.32 1.85 -8.36
CA VAL A 121 -13.08 1.19 -9.65
C VAL A 121 -11.71 1.55 -10.20
N SER A 122 -11.32 2.83 -10.21
CA SER A 122 -9.97 3.26 -10.60
C SER A 122 -8.91 2.59 -9.72
N GLY A 123 -9.16 2.55 -8.42
CA GLY A 123 -8.46 1.78 -7.39
C GLY A 123 -8.11 0.37 -7.80
N LEU A 124 -9.17 -0.40 -8.01
CA LEU A 124 -9.12 -1.82 -8.31
C LEU A 124 -8.54 -2.08 -9.70
N MET A 125 -8.87 -1.27 -10.69
CA MET A 125 -8.28 -1.35 -12.02
C MET A 125 -6.77 -1.12 -11.99
N GLY A 126 -6.30 -0.11 -11.26
CA GLY A 126 -4.87 0.15 -11.07
C GLY A 126 -4.16 -1.03 -10.41
N ALA A 127 -4.75 -1.57 -9.33
CA ALA A 127 -4.23 -2.76 -8.64
C ALA A 127 -4.10 -3.97 -9.58
N LEU A 128 -5.12 -4.26 -10.40
CA LEU A 128 -5.12 -5.39 -11.33
C LEU A 128 -4.18 -5.17 -12.52
N LYS A 129 -4.07 -3.95 -13.05
CA LYS A 129 -3.14 -3.61 -14.14
C LYS A 129 -1.70 -3.76 -13.75
N ARG A 130 -1.36 -3.43 -12.51
CA ARG A 130 -0.02 -3.59 -11.95
C ARG A 130 0.44 -5.05 -11.95
N ILE A 131 -0.47 -5.98 -11.65
CA ILE A 131 -0.12 -7.39 -11.56
C ILE A 131 0.12 -8.00 -12.93
N TRP A 132 -0.68 -7.62 -13.92
CA TRP A 132 -0.52 -8.09 -15.29
C TRP A 132 -0.17 -6.94 -16.22
N VAL A 133 1.08 -6.48 -16.10
CA VAL A 133 1.66 -5.42 -16.94
C VAL A 133 1.55 -5.81 -18.42
N ASP A 134 1.15 -4.85 -19.26
CA ASP A 134 0.98 -4.99 -20.71
C ASP A 134 0.05 -6.11 -21.19
N ALA A 135 -0.71 -6.74 -20.29
CA ALA A 135 -1.61 -7.84 -20.60
C ALA A 135 -3.09 -7.44 -20.54
N TRP A 136 -3.38 -6.14 -20.62
CA TRP A 136 -4.71 -5.56 -20.67
C TRP A 136 -4.93 -4.90 -22.02
N SER A 137 -6.01 -5.29 -22.71
CA SER A 137 -6.49 -4.52 -23.86
C SER A 137 -7.46 -3.44 -23.38
N ALA A 138 -7.56 -2.33 -24.11
CA ALA A 138 -8.53 -1.26 -23.84
C ALA A 138 -9.96 -1.81 -23.66
N ARG A 139 -10.26 -2.89 -24.39
CA ARG A 139 -11.55 -3.57 -24.33
C ARG A 139 -11.76 -4.39 -23.05
N MET A 140 -10.73 -5.09 -22.59
CA MET A 140 -10.80 -5.79 -21.30
C MET A 140 -11.01 -4.79 -20.16
N GLU A 141 -10.31 -3.65 -20.22
CA GLU A 141 -10.45 -2.58 -19.24
C GLU A 141 -11.87 -2.02 -19.22
N TYR A 142 -12.43 -1.72 -20.40
CA TYR A 142 -13.78 -1.19 -20.53
C TYR A 142 -14.86 -2.15 -20.00
N ILE A 143 -14.78 -3.46 -20.33
CA ILE A 143 -15.73 -4.46 -19.83
C ILE A 143 -15.61 -4.62 -18.32
N LEU A 144 -14.38 -4.71 -17.79
CA LEU A 144 -14.17 -4.88 -16.36
C LEU A 144 -14.61 -3.65 -15.59
N GLN A 145 -14.32 -2.44 -16.07
CA GLN A 145 -14.76 -1.19 -15.45
C GLN A 145 -16.29 -1.15 -15.31
N ASN A 146 -17.04 -1.44 -16.38
CA ASN A 146 -18.50 -1.51 -16.34
C ASN A 146 -19.03 -2.66 -15.47
N THR A 147 -18.27 -3.76 -15.35
CA THR A 147 -18.58 -4.85 -14.43
C THR A 147 -18.45 -4.42 -12.98
N LEU A 148 -17.36 -3.74 -12.63
CA LEU A 148 -17.13 -3.26 -11.28
C LEU A 148 -18.14 -2.17 -10.90
N LEU A 149 -18.45 -1.23 -11.80
CA LEU A 149 -19.47 -0.21 -11.57
C LEU A 149 -20.85 -0.83 -11.31
N ALA A 150 -21.28 -1.79 -12.13
CA ALA A 150 -22.55 -2.48 -11.93
C ALA A 150 -22.61 -3.25 -10.61
N LEU A 151 -21.53 -3.94 -10.25
CA LEU A 151 -21.47 -4.70 -9.01
C LEU A 151 -21.46 -3.81 -7.77
N LEU A 152 -20.84 -2.62 -7.81
CA LEU A 152 -20.89 -1.66 -6.69
C LEU A 152 -22.31 -1.17 -6.37
N GLU A 153 -23.25 -1.26 -7.31
CA GLU A 153 -24.68 -0.96 -7.07
C GLU A 153 -25.45 -2.16 -6.53
N TYR A 154 -24.91 -3.37 -6.67
CA TYR A 154 -25.58 -4.59 -6.26
C TYR A 154 -25.32 -4.91 -4.78
N PRO A 155 -26.35 -5.00 -3.93
CA PRO A 155 -26.17 -5.25 -2.51
C PRO A 155 -25.41 -6.54 -2.22
N GLY A 156 -24.38 -6.45 -1.37
CA GLY A 156 -23.60 -7.59 -0.92
C GLY A 156 -22.70 -8.20 -2.00
N SER A 157 -22.44 -7.48 -3.09
CA SER A 157 -21.52 -7.94 -4.14
C SER A 157 -20.08 -8.03 -3.63
N THR A 158 -19.34 -8.94 -4.25
CA THR A 158 -17.96 -9.26 -3.92
C THR A 158 -17.13 -9.36 -5.18
N LEU A 159 -15.81 -9.46 -5.04
CA LEU A 159 -14.92 -9.69 -6.19
C LEU A 159 -15.21 -11.04 -6.88
N LEU A 160 -15.83 -12.00 -6.18
CA LEU A 160 -16.23 -13.28 -6.76
C LEU A 160 -17.35 -13.13 -7.80
N ASP A 161 -18.16 -12.08 -7.69
CA ASP A 161 -19.32 -11.86 -8.55
C ASP A 161 -18.94 -11.32 -9.93
N VAL A 162 -17.70 -10.84 -10.13
CA VAL A 162 -17.18 -10.45 -11.46
C VAL A 162 -17.32 -11.59 -12.46
N ASN A 163 -16.91 -12.80 -12.07
CA ASN A 163 -17.03 -13.98 -12.93
C ASN A 163 -18.49 -14.36 -13.19
N ARG A 164 -19.37 -14.18 -12.20
CA ARG A 164 -20.80 -14.49 -12.31
C ARG A 164 -21.51 -13.50 -13.22
N MET A 165 -21.21 -12.20 -13.11
CA MET A 165 -21.77 -11.14 -13.95
C MET A 165 -21.50 -11.41 -15.44
N LEU A 166 -20.29 -11.90 -15.74
CA LEU A 166 -19.86 -12.19 -17.10
C LEU A 166 -20.50 -13.47 -17.68
N THR A 167 -20.67 -14.52 -16.88
CA THR A 167 -21.09 -15.86 -17.38
C THR A 167 -22.55 -16.21 -17.15
N ASN A 168 -23.12 -15.74 -16.05
CA ASN A 168 -24.44 -16.16 -15.61
C ASN A 168 -25.48 -15.11 -16.03
N LYS A 169 -26.30 -15.45 -17.03
CA LYS A 169 -27.34 -14.56 -17.55
C LYS A 169 -28.38 -14.17 -16.49
N SER A 170 -28.82 -15.11 -15.63
CA SER A 170 -29.86 -14.81 -14.64
C SER A 170 -29.33 -13.89 -13.53
N PHE A 171 -28.11 -14.14 -13.06
CA PHE A 171 -27.44 -13.25 -12.12
C PHE A 171 -27.24 -11.85 -12.72
N ARG A 172 -26.74 -11.78 -13.97
CA ARG A 172 -26.57 -10.51 -14.67
C ARG A 172 -27.87 -9.72 -14.78
N THR A 173 -28.98 -10.36 -15.18
CA THR A 173 -30.28 -9.69 -15.21
C THR A 173 -30.63 -9.10 -13.85
N SER A 174 -30.46 -9.88 -12.77
CA SER A 174 -30.74 -9.39 -11.41
C SER A 174 -29.87 -8.21 -10.97
N VAL A 175 -28.64 -8.13 -11.47
CA VAL A 175 -27.74 -6.99 -11.24
C VAL A 175 -28.22 -5.78 -12.03
N VAL A 176 -28.46 -5.94 -13.34
CA VAL A 176 -28.89 -4.88 -14.26
C VAL A 176 -30.20 -4.22 -13.82
N ASP A 177 -31.12 -5.00 -13.24
CA ASP A 177 -32.38 -4.49 -12.71
C ASP A 177 -32.19 -3.49 -11.56
N LYS A 178 -31.07 -3.60 -10.81
CA LYS A 178 -30.73 -2.71 -9.68
C LYS A 178 -29.83 -1.54 -10.05
N ILE A 179 -29.24 -1.51 -11.26
CA ILE A 179 -28.36 -0.43 -11.69
C ILE A 179 -29.16 0.86 -11.82
N THR A 180 -28.70 1.92 -11.15
CA THR A 180 -29.30 3.25 -11.23
C THR A 180 -28.62 4.14 -12.27
N ASP A 181 -27.33 3.94 -12.54
CA ASP A 181 -26.61 4.67 -13.58
C ASP A 181 -27.11 4.27 -15.00
N PRO A 182 -27.69 5.21 -15.78
CA PRO A 182 -28.25 4.89 -17.09
C PRO A 182 -27.19 4.47 -18.12
N ILE A 183 -25.94 4.95 -17.99
CA ILE A 183 -24.85 4.62 -18.90
C ILE A 183 -24.40 3.18 -18.67
N VAL A 184 -24.16 2.82 -17.40
CA VAL A 184 -23.79 1.44 -17.03
C VAL A 184 -24.92 0.47 -17.37
N LYS A 185 -26.18 0.89 -17.20
CA LYS A 185 -27.35 0.08 -17.56
C LYS A 185 -27.47 -0.14 -19.07
N SER A 186 -27.33 0.91 -19.88
CA SER A 186 -27.33 0.80 -21.35
C SER A 186 -26.18 -0.09 -21.86
N PHE A 187 -24.98 0.04 -21.28
CA PHE A 187 -23.86 -0.87 -21.59
C PHE A 187 -24.28 -2.34 -21.44
N TRP A 188 -24.93 -2.72 -20.34
CA TRP A 188 -25.30 -4.11 -20.11
C TRP A 188 -26.53 -4.58 -20.88
N ALA A 189 -27.53 -3.72 -21.05
CA ALA A 189 -28.80 -4.05 -21.70
C ALA A 189 -28.70 -4.06 -23.23
N GLU A 190 -27.85 -3.20 -23.80
CA GLU A 190 -27.77 -2.95 -25.24
C GLU A 190 -26.40 -3.36 -25.78
N GLU A 191 -25.32 -2.73 -25.31
CA GLU A 191 -23.98 -2.88 -25.90
C GLU A 191 -23.45 -4.31 -25.70
N PHE A 192 -23.34 -4.77 -24.46
CA PHE A 192 -22.85 -6.10 -24.12
C PHE A 192 -23.77 -7.22 -24.64
N ALA A 193 -25.08 -6.96 -24.71
CA ALA A 193 -26.05 -7.91 -25.27
C ALA A 193 -25.89 -8.07 -26.80
N SER A 194 -25.44 -7.02 -27.49
CA SER A 194 -25.17 -7.02 -28.93
C SER A 194 -23.82 -7.62 -29.31
N PHE A 195 -22.92 -7.85 -28.35
CA PHE A 195 -21.63 -8.47 -28.63
C PHE A 195 -21.83 -9.83 -29.30
N THR A 196 -21.27 -9.99 -30.49
CA THR A 196 -21.34 -11.26 -31.22
C THR A 196 -20.69 -12.38 -30.39
N ASP A 197 -21.12 -13.63 -30.59
CA ASP A 197 -20.58 -14.78 -29.88
C ASP A 197 -19.04 -14.83 -29.93
N THR A 198 -18.42 -14.38 -31.03
CA THR A 198 -16.95 -14.25 -31.15
C THR A 198 -16.38 -13.11 -30.30
N TYR A 199 -17.03 -11.95 -30.31
CA TYR A 199 -16.59 -10.72 -29.63
C TYR A 199 -16.62 -10.85 -28.09
N ALA A 200 -17.58 -11.62 -27.55
CA ALA A 200 -17.65 -11.96 -26.13
C ALA A 200 -16.71 -13.12 -25.74
N ARG A 201 -16.42 -14.06 -26.67
CA ARG A 201 -15.54 -15.22 -26.45
C ARG A 201 -14.06 -14.87 -26.28
N GLU A 202 -13.60 -13.71 -26.73
CA GLU A 202 -12.17 -13.34 -26.62
C GLU A 202 -11.85 -12.56 -25.33
N ALA A 203 -12.57 -11.46 -25.06
CA ALA A 203 -12.25 -10.58 -23.94
C ALA A 203 -12.75 -11.11 -22.58
N THR A 204 -13.92 -11.75 -22.56
CA THR A 204 -14.53 -12.24 -21.32
C THR A 204 -13.67 -13.31 -20.66
N PRO A 205 -13.22 -14.38 -21.36
CA PRO A 205 -12.36 -15.39 -20.73
C PRO A 205 -11.03 -14.82 -20.23
N ALA A 206 -10.47 -13.82 -20.90
CA ALA A 206 -9.24 -13.18 -20.45
C ALA A 206 -9.41 -12.44 -19.11
N ILE A 207 -10.50 -11.70 -18.93
CA ILE A 207 -10.85 -11.06 -17.65
C ILE A 207 -11.10 -12.13 -16.59
N GLN A 208 -11.85 -13.19 -16.93
CA GLN A 208 -12.16 -14.26 -16.01
C GLN A 208 -10.93 -15.04 -15.57
N ASN A 209 -9.98 -15.29 -16.47
CA ASN A 209 -8.73 -15.97 -16.13
C ASN A 209 -7.92 -15.13 -15.14
N LYS A 210 -7.85 -13.81 -15.39
CA LYS A 210 -7.18 -12.86 -14.51
C LYS A 210 -7.83 -12.81 -13.12
N VAL A 211 -9.09 -12.41 -13.03
CA VAL A 211 -9.81 -12.32 -11.74
C VAL A 211 -9.97 -13.70 -11.09
N GLY A 212 -10.12 -14.74 -11.90
CA GLY A 212 -10.17 -16.16 -11.52
C GLY A 212 -8.93 -16.66 -10.79
N GLN A 213 -7.72 -16.21 -11.18
CA GLN A 213 -6.47 -16.60 -10.52
C GLN A 213 -6.49 -16.25 -9.02
N PHE A 214 -7.09 -15.12 -8.64
CA PHE A 214 -7.22 -14.74 -7.23
C PHE A 214 -8.37 -15.44 -6.54
N THR A 215 -9.53 -15.44 -7.18
CA THR A 215 -10.77 -15.96 -6.61
C THR A 215 -10.79 -17.48 -6.51
N SER A 216 -9.88 -18.18 -7.21
CA SER A 216 -9.66 -19.63 -7.10
C SER A 216 -8.80 -20.02 -5.90
N ASN A 217 -7.91 -19.13 -5.43
CA ASN A 217 -7.09 -19.38 -4.25
C ASN A 217 -7.96 -19.30 -2.98
N PRO A 218 -8.12 -20.39 -2.20
CA PRO A 218 -8.96 -20.38 -0.99
C PRO A 218 -8.57 -19.29 0.01
N LEU A 219 -7.27 -18.97 0.12
CA LEU A 219 -6.74 -17.92 0.99
C LEU A 219 -7.39 -16.57 0.66
N ILE A 220 -7.35 -16.18 -0.61
CA ILE A 220 -7.89 -14.89 -1.06
C ILE A 220 -9.42 -14.95 -1.12
N ARG A 221 -9.97 -16.04 -1.66
CA ARG A 221 -11.42 -16.25 -1.79
C ARG A 221 -12.16 -16.07 -0.48
N ASN A 222 -11.63 -16.61 0.63
CA ASN A 222 -12.28 -16.53 1.94
C ASN A 222 -12.22 -15.13 2.56
N ILE A 223 -11.36 -14.25 2.04
CA ILE A 223 -11.21 -12.85 2.47
C ILE A 223 -12.11 -11.94 1.65
N VAL A 224 -11.97 -11.97 0.31
CA VAL A 224 -12.66 -11.05 -0.62
C VAL A 224 -14.06 -11.52 -1.03
N GLY A 225 -14.42 -12.76 -0.69
CA GLY A 225 -15.75 -13.34 -0.94
C GLY A 225 -16.77 -13.06 0.14
N GLN A 226 -16.43 -12.23 1.12
CA GLN A 226 -17.36 -11.78 2.16
C GLN A 226 -18.08 -10.52 1.67
N PRO A 227 -19.40 -10.39 1.89
CA PRO A 227 -20.16 -9.22 1.44
C PRO A 227 -19.76 -7.94 2.19
N THR A 228 -19.21 -8.08 3.40
CA THR A 228 -18.79 -6.97 4.25
C THR A 228 -17.41 -7.25 4.83
N SER A 229 -16.59 -6.20 4.95
CA SER A 229 -15.34 -6.19 5.68
C SER A 229 -15.61 -6.42 7.16
N SER A 230 -14.71 -7.15 7.85
CA SER A 230 -14.86 -7.42 9.28
C SER A 230 -14.44 -6.23 10.15
N PHE A 231 -13.80 -5.22 9.55
CA PHE A 231 -13.33 -4.01 10.19
C PHE A 231 -13.80 -2.78 9.42
N ASP A 232 -13.96 -1.66 10.13
CA ASP A 232 -14.26 -0.35 9.56
C ASP A 232 -13.03 0.55 9.71
N LEU A 233 -12.33 0.78 8.60
CA LEU A 233 -11.12 1.61 8.59
C LEU A 233 -11.40 3.05 8.99
N ARG A 234 -12.57 3.61 8.67
CA ARG A 234 -12.89 4.98 9.06
C ARG A 234 -13.05 5.07 10.57
N LYS A 235 -13.81 4.15 11.16
CA LYS A 235 -13.95 4.05 12.62
C LYS A 235 -12.60 3.83 13.29
N MET A 236 -11.76 2.94 12.74
CA MET A 236 -10.41 2.69 13.26
C MET A 236 -9.54 3.95 13.26
N MET A 237 -9.58 4.76 12.20
CA MET A 237 -8.83 6.02 12.15
C MET A 237 -9.34 7.03 13.18
N ASP A 238 -10.65 7.14 13.38
CA ASP A 238 -11.26 8.11 14.29
C ASP A 238 -11.08 7.71 15.77
N GLU A 239 -11.06 6.42 16.06
CA GLU A 239 -10.89 5.85 17.41
C GLU A 239 -9.42 5.54 17.76
N LYS A 240 -8.46 5.98 16.93
CA LYS A 240 -7.02 5.70 17.10
C LYS A 240 -6.70 4.20 17.25
N LYS A 241 -7.32 3.32 16.45
CA LYS A 241 -7.01 1.88 16.44
C LYS A 241 -5.72 1.56 15.69
N ILE A 242 -5.24 0.33 15.85
CA ILE A 242 -4.00 -0.17 15.26
C ILE A 242 -4.35 -1.20 14.19
N PHE A 243 -3.93 -0.97 12.95
CA PHE A 243 -4.08 -1.91 11.85
C PHE A 243 -2.72 -2.42 11.39
N ILE A 244 -2.40 -3.68 11.66
CA ILE A 244 -1.13 -4.29 11.25
C ILE A 244 -1.43 -5.31 10.17
N VAL A 245 -0.89 -5.09 8.98
CA VAL A 245 -1.11 -5.92 7.80
C VAL A 245 0.18 -6.69 7.50
N ASN A 246 0.13 -8.00 7.68
CA ASN A 246 1.22 -8.90 7.34
C ASN A 246 0.94 -9.57 5.99
N LEU A 247 1.61 -9.08 4.95
CA LEU A 247 1.48 -9.57 3.57
C LEU A 247 2.65 -10.47 3.15
N SER A 248 3.29 -11.17 4.10
CA SER A 248 4.49 -11.99 3.87
C SER A 248 4.45 -12.73 2.54
N LYS A 249 5.21 -12.21 1.56
CA LYS A 249 5.26 -12.72 0.17
C LYS A 249 5.64 -14.20 0.14
N GLY A 250 6.49 -14.66 1.05
CA GLY A 250 6.88 -16.07 1.19
C GLY A 250 5.74 -17.00 1.60
N ARG A 251 4.72 -16.50 2.32
CA ARG A 251 3.56 -17.29 2.77
C ARG A 251 2.35 -17.16 1.84
N MET A 252 2.20 -16.02 1.16
CA MET A 252 1.04 -15.70 0.34
C MET A 252 1.28 -15.82 -1.17
N GLY A 253 2.53 -15.76 -1.61
CA GLY A 253 2.90 -15.48 -2.98
C GLY A 253 2.87 -13.99 -3.30
N GLU A 254 3.81 -13.54 -4.13
CA GLU A 254 4.03 -12.13 -4.46
C GLU A 254 2.80 -11.46 -5.09
N THR A 255 2.17 -12.13 -6.06
CA THR A 255 0.98 -11.64 -6.77
C THR A 255 -0.19 -11.37 -5.82
N ASN A 256 -0.43 -12.27 -4.87
CA ASN A 256 -1.53 -12.15 -3.89
C ASN A 256 -1.26 -11.04 -2.87
N ALA A 257 -0.02 -10.94 -2.40
CA ALA A 257 0.42 -9.86 -1.51
C ALA A 257 0.28 -8.49 -2.17
N ALA A 258 0.72 -8.35 -3.44
CA ALA A 258 0.60 -7.12 -4.20
C ALA A 258 -0.87 -6.69 -4.42
N LEU A 259 -1.76 -7.64 -4.74
CA LEU A 259 -3.18 -7.34 -4.90
C LEU A 259 -3.82 -6.84 -3.60
N LEU A 260 -3.68 -7.60 -2.52
CA LEU A 260 -4.30 -7.23 -1.25
C LEU A 260 -3.70 -5.95 -0.69
N GLY A 261 -2.38 -5.76 -0.78
CA GLY A 261 -1.72 -4.53 -0.36
C GLY A 261 -2.24 -3.31 -1.09
N SER A 262 -2.33 -3.36 -2.43
CA SER A 262 -2.86 -2.25 -3.22
C SER A 262 -4.33 -1.97 -2.92
N MET A 263 -5.19 -2.99 -2.80
CA MET A 263 -6.59 -2.80 -2.43
C MET A 263 -6.76 -2.19 -1.03
N LEU A 264 -5.96 -2.64 -0.05
CA LEU A 264 -6.01 -2.10 1.32
C LEU A 264 -5.62 -0.64 1.36
N VAL A 265 -4.56 -0.28 0.63
CA VAL A 265 -4.12 1.10 0.48
C VAL A 265 -5.24 1.98 -0.09
N VAL A 266 -5.95 1.52 -1.12
CA VAL A 266 -7.11 2.24 -1.68
C VAL A 266 -8.20 2.39 -0.63
N LYS A 267 -8.55 1.32 0.11
CA LYS A 267 -9.60 1.40 1.14
C LYS A 267 -9.21 2.34 2.28
N ILE A 268 -7.94 2.36 2.69
CA ILE A 268 -7.40 3.30 3.68
C ILE A 268 -7.54 4.74 3.17
N TYR A 269 -7.17 5.01 1.92
CA TYR A 269 -7.35 6.34 1.33
C TYR A 269 -8.82 6.78 1.31
N LEU A 270 -9.72 5.91 0.84
CA LEU A 270 -11.16 6.21 0.80
C LEU A 270 -11.75 6.43 2.19
N ALA A 271 -11.32 5.63 3.18
CA ALA A 271 -11.68 5.82 4.58
C ALA A 271 -11.22 7.20 5.09
N ALA A 272 -10.00 7.64 4.75
CA ALA A 272 -9.55 8.98 5.07
C ALA A 272 -10.39 10.06 4.36
N MET A 273 -10.60 9.96 3.04
CA MET A 273 -11.40 10.93 2.28
C MET A 273 -12.84 11.06 2.77
N SER A 274 -13.43 9.99 3.31
CA SER A 274 -14.76 10.06 3.93
C SER A 274 -14.86 11.06 5.07
N ARG A 275 -13.73 11.51 5.64
CA ARG A 275 -13.70 12.60 6.64
C ARG A 275 -14.11 13.95 6.05
N ALA A 276 -14.18 14.09 4.73
CA ALA A 276 -14.77 15.26 4.06
C ALA A 276 -16.23 15.50 4.46
N ASP A 277 -16.94 14.43 4.83
CA ASP A 277 -18.36 14.50 5.19
C ASP A 277 -18.56 15.09 6.62
N GLU A 278 -17.47 15.28 7.38
CA GLU A 278 -17.52 15.86 8.72
C GLU A 278 -17.54 17.40 8.69
N PRO A 279 -18.33 18.05 9.57
CA PRO A 279 -18.25 19.49 9.75
C PRO A 279 -16.82 19.93 10.10
N ALA A 280 -16.38 21.07 9.56
CA ALA A 280 -15.00 21.56 9.73
C ALA A 280 -14.53 21.60 11.20
N ALA A 281 -15.42 21.96 12.13
CA ALA A 281 -15.14 21.99 13.56
C ALA A 281 -14.86 20.59 14.17
N ARG A 282 -15.50 19.54 13.65
CA ARG A 282 -15.26 18.15 14.05
C ARG A 282 -14.02 17.59 13.36
N LEU A 283 -13.86 17.85 12.06
CA LEU A 283 -12.66 17.45 11.30
C LEU A 283 -11.37 17.98 11.96
N ALA A 284 -11.37 19.22 12.43
CA ALA A 284 -10.25 19.81 13.15
C ALA A 284 -9.87 19.04 14.43
N LYS A 285 -10.84 18.41 15.09
CA LYS A 285 -10.66 17.63 16.33
C LYS A 285 -10.37 16.15 16.10
N LEU A 286 -10.57 15.64 14.88
CA LEU A 286 -10.24 14.25 14.56
C LEU A 286 -8.74 14.00 14.76
N PRO A 287 -8.36 12.78 15.18
CA PRO A 287 -6.96 12.43 15.35
C PRO A 287 -6.27 12.21 14.00
N ARG A 288 -4.95 12.33 13.99
CA ARG A 288 -4.14 11.84 12.88
C ARG A 288 -4.15 10.31 12.87
N CYS A 289 -4.14 9.73 11.67
CA CYS A 289 -3.82 8.32 11.47
C CYS A 289 -2.47 8.25 10.75
N TYR A 290 -1.51 7.54 11.32
CA TYR A 290 -0.19 7.35 10.71
C TYR A 290 -0.20 6.11 9.83
N PHE A 291 0.13 6.28 8.55
CA PHE A 291 0.11 5.20 7.59
C PHE A 291 1.51 4.88 7.09
N TYR A 292 2.02 3.74 7.53
CA TYR A 292 3.33 3.21 7.19
C TYR A 292 3.20 2.18 6.08
N VAL A 293 3.99 2.37 5.01
CA VAL A 293 4.06 1.42 3.91
C VAL A 293 5.53 1.10 3.64
N ASP A 294 5.95 -0.11 4.03
CA ASP A 294 7.26 -0.64 3.64
C ASP A 294 7.18 -1.22 2.21
N GLU A 295 8.26 -1.03 1.45
CA GLU A 295 8.32 -1.27 0.00
C GLU A 295 7.08 -0.76 -0.74
N PHE A 296 6.83 0.53 -0.60
CA PHE A 296 5.80 1.20 -1.38
C PHE A 296 6.11 1.06 -2.87
N GLN A 297 5.16 0.67 -3.70
CA GLN A 297 5.40 0.61 -5.15
C GLN A 297 4.29 1.23 -6.01
N SER A 298 3.05 1.31 -5.53
CA SER A 298 1.96 2.00 -6.24
C SER A 298 0.87 2.47 -5.29
N MET A 299 0.42 3.69 -5.56
CA MET A 299 -0.74 4.38 -5.01
C MET A 299 -1.23 5.38 -6.05
N PHE A 300 -2.45 5.89 -5.85
CA PHE A 300 -2.89 7.09 -6.54
C PHE A 300 -2.00 8.26 -6.15
N ALA A 301 -1.44 8.97 -7.13
CA ALA A 301 -0.72 10.23 -6.89
C ALA A 301 -1.54 11.21 -6.03
N ASP A 302 -2.86 11.16 -6.16
CA ASP A 302 -3.82 11.99 -5.41
C ASP A 302 -3.79 11.72 -3.91
N ILE A 303 -3.44 10.50 -3.45
CA ILE A 303 -3.34 10.20 -2.01
C ILE A 303 -2.36 11.15 -1.33
N LEU A 304 -1.22 11.44 -1.96
CA LEU A 304 -0.18 12.30 -1.39
C LEU A 304 -0.58 13.77 -1.41
N SER A 305 -1.42 14.17 -2.36
CA SER A 305 -1.84 15.55 -2.53
C SER A 305 -3.05 15.89 -1.65
N GLU A 306 -3.92 14.92 -1.36
CA GLU A 306 -5.22 15.16 -0.72
C GLU A 306 -5.30 14.67 0.74
N SER A 307 -4.62 13.56 1.07
CA SER A 307 -4.77 12.86 2.36
C SER A 307 -4.47 13.73 3.58
N ARG A 308 -3.58 14.72 3.44
CA ARG A 308 -3.23 15.69 4.49
C ARG A 308 -4.45 16.42 5.04
N LYS A 309 -5.40 16.82 4.18
CA LYS A 309 -6.64 17.52 4.58
C LYS A 309 -7.51 16.66 5.51
N TYR A 310 -7.37 15.35 5.39
CA TYR A 310 -8.15 14.35 6.12
C TYR A 310 -7.36 13.67 7.25
N LYS A 311 -6.23 14.27 7.64
CA LYS A 311 -5.37 13.83 8.75
C LYS A 311 -4.83 12.40 8.60
N LEU A 312 -4.61 11.94 7.37
CA LEU A 312 -3.84 10.74 7.08
C LEU A 312 -2.39 11.14 6.79
N ALA A 313 -1.45 10.66 7.61
CA ALA A 313 -0.04 11.02 7.55
C ALA A 313 0.79 9.84 7.04
N LEU A 314 1.22 9.90 5.77
CA LEU A 314 1.96 8.82 5.14
C LEU A 314 3.46 8.82 5.50
N THR A 315 4.01 7.64 5.75
CA THR A 315 5.44 7.35 5.83
C THR A 315 5.73 6.23 4.83
N LEU A 316 6.33 6.59 3.69
CA LEU A 316 6.54 5.70 2.56
C LEU A 316 8.01 5.32 2.46
N ALA A 317 8.30 4.03 2.26
CA ALA A 317 9.67 3.55 2.07
C ALA A 317 9.86 2.81 0.75
N ASN A 318 10.95 3.14 0.06
CA ASN A 318 11.34 2.54 -1.22
C ASN A 318 12.81 2.08 -1.21
N GLN A 319 13.12 1.07 -2.01
CA GLN A 319 14.51 0.65 -2.19
C GLN A 319 15.24 1.50 -3.25
N TYR A 320 14.55 1.81 -4.34
CA TYR A 320 15.03 2.60 -5.48
C TYR A 320 13.85 3.34 -6.11
N ILE A 321 14.12 4.44 -6.82
CA ILE A 321 13.09 5.36 -7.34
C ILE A 321 12.25 4.69 -8.43
N GLU A 322 12.87 3.86 -9.27
CA GLU A 322 12.21 3.19 -10.40
C GLU A 322 11.12 2.19 -9.99
N GLN A 323 10.98 1.87 -8.70
CA GLN A 323 9.83 1.08 -8.21
C GLN A 323 8.51 1.83 -8.36
N MET A 324 8.55 3.15 -8.45
CA MET A 324 7.38 4.02 -8.56
C MET A 324 7.11 4.36 -10.03
N GLU A 325 5.83 4.33 -10.40
CA GLU A 325 5.37 4.92 -11.66
C GLU A 325 5.71 6.42 -11.70
N GLU A 326 5.99 6.95 -12.88
CA GLU A 326 6.43 8.35 -13.06
C GLU A 326 5.49 9.36 -12.38
N LYS A 327 4.17 9.22 -12.53
CA LYS A 327 3.20 10.10 -11.87
C LYS A 327 3.28 10.03 -10.34
N VAL A 328 3.51 8.84 -9.80
CA VAL A 328 3.63 8.62 -8.35
C VAL A 328 4.94 9.19 -7.84
N ARG A 329 6.05 8.95 -8.54
CA ARG A 329 7.35 9.54 -8.24
C ARG A 329 7.26 11.07 -8.16
N ASP A 330 6.68 11.69 -9.19
CA ASP A 330 6.53 13.15 -9.25
C ASP A 330 5.62 13.67 -8.12
N ALA A 331 4.58 12.92 -7.76
CA ALA A 331 3.70 13.25 -6.64
C ALA A 331 4.38 13.09 -5.27
N VAL A 332 5.21 12.07 -5.07
CA VAL A 332 6.01 11.89 -3.85
C VAL A 332 6.93 13.09 -3.69
N PHE A 333 7.79 13.33 -4.67
CA PHE A 333 8.74 14.43 -4.58
C PHE A 333 8.08 15.81 -4.54
N GLY A 334 6.88 15.95 -5.10
CA GLY A 334 6.10 17.19 -5.11
C GLY A 334 5.23 17.44 -3.88
N ASN A 335 5.05 16.47 -2.98
CA ASN A 335 4.16 16.63 -1.82
C ASN A 335 4.76 16.23 -0.47
N VAL A 336 5.87 15.48 -0.43
CA VAL A 336 6.48 15.10 0.85
C VAL A 336 7.24 16.25 1.48
N GLY A 337 7.00 16.45 2.77
CA GLY A 337 7.64 17.48 3.57
C GLY A 337 9.01 17.08 4.08
N THR A 338 9.19 15.80 4.42
CA THR A 338 10.45 15.25 4.92
C THR A 338 10.93 14.15 4.00
N LEU A 339 12.21 14.20 3.59
CA LEU A 339 12.86 13.18 2.80
C LEU A 339 14.09 12.65 3.55
N VAL A 340 14.18 11.34 3.69
CA VAL A 340 15.28 10.64 4.34
C VAL A 340 15.93 9.69 3.34
N CYS A 341 17.22 9.90 3.08
CA CYS A 341 18.03 9.12 2.16
C CYS A 341 19.04 8.30 2.95
N PHE A 342 18.91 6.99 2.90
CA PHE A 342 19.99 6.05 3.20
C PHE A 342 20.87 5.87 1.96
N ARG A 343 21.87 4.98 2.03
CA ARG A 343 22.67 4.62 0.85
C ARG A 343 21.80 4.20 -0.33
N VAL A 344 21.99 4.85 -1.48
CA VAL A 344 21.28 4.57 -2.74
C VAL A 344 22.22 4.10 -3.85
N GLY A 345 21.66 3.73 -5.01
CA GLY A 345 22.46 3.47 -6.22
C GLY A 345 22.88 4.77 -6.93
N PRO A 346 23.85 4.71 -7.85
CA PRO A 346 24.29 5.89 -8.62
C PRO A 346 23.14 6.57 -9.39
N PHE A 347 22.25 5.79 -10.01
CA PHE A 347 21.11 6.33 -10.77
C PHE A 347 20.13 7.10 -9.88
N ASP A 348 19.79 6.55 -8.72
CA ASP A 348 18.93 7.24 -7.74
C ASP A 348 19.64 8.49 -7.17
N ALA A 349 20.95 8.41 -6.93
CA ALA A 349 21.75 9.53 -6.43
C ALA A 349 21.76 10.72 -7.40
N GLU A 350 21.80 10.46 -8.71
CA GLU A 350 21.69 11.50 -9.75
C GLU A 350 20.37 12.26 -9.71
N VAL A 351 19.27 11.58 -9.35
CA VAL A 351 17.97 12.22 -9.15
C VAL A 351 17.95 12.98 -7.83
N LEU A 352 18.39 12.33 -6.74
CA LEU A 352 18.32 12.88 -5.38
C LEU A 352 19.27 14.07 -5.16
N LYS A 353 20.39 14.17 -5.87
CA LYS A 353 21.30 15.33 -5.76
C LYS A 353 20.58 16.65 -6.00
N THR A 354 19.53 16.64 -6.82
CA THR A 354 18.71 17.84 -7.08
C THR A 354 18.06 18.40 -5.81
N ILE A 355 17.87 17.57 -4.78
CA ILE A 355 17.31 17.94 -3.47
C ILE A 355 18.42 18.23 -2.46
N PHE A 356 19.53 17.48 -2.51
CA PHE A 356 20.60 17.51 -1.51
C PHE A 356 21.72 18.53 -1.80
N GLU A 357 21.85 18.99 -3.05
CA GLU A 357 22.81 20.04 -3.42
C GLU A 357 22.43 21.42 -2.84
N PRO A 358 23.41 22.25 -2.48
CA PRO A 358 24.86 22.03 -2.65
C PRO A 358 25.51 21.29 -1.47
N THR A 359 24.75 20.89 -0.45
CA THR A 359 25.33 20.32 0.78
C THR A 359 25.98 18.96 0.54
N PHE A 360 25.33 18.10 -0.26
CA PHE A 360 25.85 16.77 -0.60
C PHE A 360 25.81 16.54 -2.10
N VAL A 361 26.84 15.86 -2.61
CA VAL A 361 26.94 15.42 -4.01
C VAL A 361 26.52 13.96 -4.15
N ALA A 362 26.29 13.49 -5.38
CA ALA A 362 25.80 12.13 -5.64
C ALA A 362 26.71 11.04 -5.03
N GLU A 363 28.03 11.27 -5.04
CA GLU A 363 29.04 10.37 -4.46
C GLU A 363 28.83 10.17 -2.96
N ASP A 364 28.44 11.22 -2.23
CA ASP A 364 28.17 11.15 -0.79
C ASP A 364 26.98 10.22 -0.52
N LEU A 365 25.91 10.33 -1.31
CA LEU A 365 24.70 9.52 -1.17
C LEU A 365 24.97 8.03 -1.43
N VAL A 366 25.89 7.73 -2.36
CA VAL A 366 26.35 6.35 -2.63
C VAL A 366 27.30 5.85 -1.53
N GLY A 367 28.03 6.77 -0.87
CA GLY A 367 29.00 6.47 0.18
C GLY A 367 28.41 6.15 1.56
N LEU A 368 27.21 6.64 1.89
CA LEU A 368 26.57 6.51 3.21
C LEU A 368 26.70 5.13 3.87
N GLY A 369 27.24 5.03 5.09
CA GLY A 369 27.31 3.78 5.85
C GLY A 369 25.96 3.24 6.35
N ILE A 370 25.97 2.06 6.96
CA ILE A 370 24.76 1.48 7.60
C ILE A 370 24.30 2.41 8.72
N GLY A 371 23.00 2.75 8.74
CA GLY A 371 22.41 3.66 9.72
C GLY A 371 22.76 5.13 9.52
N GLN A 372 23.63 5.48 8.56
CA GLN A 372 23.89 6.86 8.19
C GLN A 372 22.85 7.33 7.18
N ILE A 373 22.36 8.56 7.37
CA ILE A 373 21.34 9.17 6.54
C ILE A 373 21.71 10.61 6.18
N TYR A 374 21.25 11.03 5.01
CA TYR A 374 21.05 12.44 4.68
C TYR A 374 19.56 12.73 4.62
N LEU A 375 19.15 13.88 5.13
CA LEU A 375 17.74 14.23 5.15
C LEU A 375 17.49 15.71 4.99
N THR A 376 16.29 16.03 4.50
CA THR A 376 15.63 17.32 4.66
C THR A 376 14.46 17.10 5.61
N LEU A 377 14.42 17.88 6.71
CA LEU A 377 13.44 17.72 7.77
C LEU A 377 12.43 18.86 7.71
N MET A 378 11.14 18.53 7.78
CA MET A 378 10.10 19.52 7.98
C MET A 378 10.06 19.96 9.45
N ILE A 379 10.23 21.26 9.69
CA ILE A 379 10.28 21.88 11.01
C ILE A 379 9.33 23.08 11.01
N ASP A 380 8.22 23.01 11.74
CA ASP A 380 7.22 24.09 11.87
C ASP A 380 6.67 24.52 10.51
N GLY A 381 6.46 23.52 9.65
CA GLY A 381 5.98 23.72 8.31
C GLY A 381 7.01 24.25 7.30
N VAL A 382 8.27 24.39 7.70
CA VAL A 382 9.37 24.88 6.87
C VAL A 382 10.41 23.76 6.68
N GLY A 383 10.83 23.51 5.43
CA GLY A 383 11.85 22.49 5.15
C GLY A 383 13.26 22.97 5.52
N SER A 384 14.01 22.13 6.23
CA SER A 384 15.39 22.41 6.60
C SER A 384 16.32 22.37 5.39
N ARG A 385 17.51 22.96 5.54
CA ARG A 385 18.63 22.60 4.65
C ARG A 385 18.96 21.12 4.81
N PRO A 386 19.48 20.44 3.78
CA PRO A 386 19.94 19.07 3.93
C PRO A 386 21.05 18.98 5.00
N PHE A 387 21.02 17.91 5.80
CA PHE A 387 22.04 17.63 6.81
C PHE A 387 22.25 16.13 6.99
N SER A 388 23.29 15.76 7.74
CA SER A 388 23.66 14.37 8.04
C SER A 388 23.20 13.96 9.44
N ALA A 389 22.85 12.68 9.58
CA ALA A 389 22.49 12.10 10.86
C ALA A 389 22.73 10.59 10.87
N GLU A 390 22.60 9.99 12.05
CA GLU A 390 22.56 8.54 12.23
C GLU A 390 21.23 8.11 12.83
N THR A 391 20.63 7.05 12.31
CA THR A 391 19.39 6.49 12.86
C THR A 391 19.60 5.95 14.27
N ILE A 392 18.55 6.02 15.08
CA ILE A 392 18.54 5.42 16.42
C ILE A 392 18.56 3.88 16.28
N PRO A 393 19.28 3.13 17.15
CA PRO A 393 19.23 1.67 17.16
C PRO A 393 17.81 1.12 17.37
N PRO A 394 17.55 -0.16 17.08
CA PRO A 394 16.26 -0.78 17.38
C PRO A 394 15.86 -0.59 18.85
N ILE A 395 14.60 -0.28 19.10
CA ILE A 395 14.06 -0.24 20.47
C ILE A 395 14.13 -1.65 21.08
N ASP A 396 14.66 -1.74 22.30
CA ASP A 396 14.74 -3.00 23.04
C ASP A 396 13.34 -3.61 23.25
N PRO A 397 13.18 -4.93 23.06
CA PRO A 397 11.91 -5.60 23.33
C PRO A 397 11.44 -5.37 24.78
N PRO A 398 10.13 -5.21 25.01
CA PRO A 398 9.61 -5.12 26.37
C PRO A 398 9.85 -6.43 27.13
N THR A 399 9.98 -6.34 28.45
CA THR A 399 10.15 -7.52 29.32
C THR A 399 8.98 -8.48 29.23
N ILE A 400 7.78 -7.96 28.94
CA ILE A 400 6.55 -8.73 28.74
C ILE A 400 6.01 -8.36 27.36
N SER A 401 5.80 -9.36 26.52
CA SER A 401 5.10 -9.23 25.24
C SER A 401 3.69 -9.80 25.38
N TYR A 402 2.71 -9.09 24.79
CA TYR A 402 1.32 -9.54 24.70
C TYR A 402 0.96 -10.03 23.30
N ARG A 403 1.94 -10.37 22.44
CA ARG A 403 1.71 -10.77 21.04
C ARG A 403 0.57 -11.78 20.92
N ASP A 404 0.62 -12.88 21.67
CA ASP A 404 -0.36 -13.97 21.54
C ASP A 404 -1.76 -13.53 21.99
N ASP A 405 -1.85 -12.66 23.00
CA ASP A 405 -3.10 -12.08 23.46
C ASP A 405 -3.70 -11.12 22.42
N VAL A 406 -2.84 -10.34 21.74
CA VAL A 406 -3.23 -9.47 20.62
C VAL A 406 -3.77 -10.28 19.45
N ILE A 407 -3.06 -11.33 19.05
CA ILE A 407 -3.50 -12.21 17.95
C ILE A 407 -4.83 -12.88 18.30
N ARG A 408 -4.96 -13.42 19.51
CA ARG A 408 -6.20 -14.05 19.98
C ARG A 408 -7.36 -13.08 20.02
N SER A 409 -7.17 -11.89 20.61
CA SER A 409 -8.15 -10.80 20.64
C SER A 409 -8.58 -10.37 19.23
N SER A 410 -7.63 -10.23 18.31
CA SER A 410 -7.92 -9.88 16.91
C SER A 410 -8.76 -10.95 16.22
N ARG A 411 -8.42 -12.24 16.40
CA ARG A 411 -9.21 -13.36 15.86
C ARG A 411 -10.63 -13.38 16.40
N GLU A 412 -10.80 -13.24 17.71
CA GLU A 412 -12.11 -13.23 18.38
C GLU A 412 -13.01 -12.08 17.90
N GLN A 413 -12.44 -10.91 17.63
CA GLN A 413 -13.20 -9.72 17.24
C GLN A 413 -13.48 -9.62 15.74
N TYR A 414 -12.55 -10.08 14.89
CA TYR A 414 -12.55 -9.71 13.46
C TYR A 414 -12.53 -10.89 12.49
N SER A 415 -12.35 -12.13 12.96
CA SER A 415 -12.31 -13.29 12.07
C SER A 415 -13.59 -14.09 12.10
N ARG A 416 -13.74 -15.01 11.13
CA ARG A 416 -14.72 -16.10 11.20
C ARG A 416 -14.02 -17.43 11.01
N SER A 417 -14.67 -18.52 11.43
CA SER A 417 -14.15 -19.87 11.14
C SER A 417 -14.11 -20.11 9.64
N ARG A 418 -13.00 -20.69 9.15
CA ARG A 418 -12.84 -21.13 7.77
C ARG A 418 -14.02 -21.96 7.25
N VAL A 419 -14.47 -22.92 8.05
CA VAL A 419 -15.54 -23.86 7.67
C VAL A 419 -16.84 -23.12 7.38
N ASP A 420 -17.19 -22.18 8.27
CA ASP A 420 -18.40 -21.36 8.12
C ASP A 420 -18.32 -20.47 6.88
N MET A 421 -17.13 -19.94 6.58
CA MET A 421 -16.91 -19.09 5.41
C MET A 421 -16.95 -19.84 4.10
N GLU A 422 -16.35 -21.03 4.04
CA GLU A 422 -16.44 -21.86 2.84
C GLU A 422 -17.89 -22.30 2.58
N ALA A 423 -18.64 -22.67 3.62
CA ALA A 423 -20.06 -23.01 3.51
C ALA A 423 -20.91 -21.81 3.07
N PHE A 424 -20.62 -20.62 3.58
CA PHE A 424 -21.28 -19.37 3.17
C PHE A 424 -21.02 -19.04 1.69
N ILE A 425 -19.76 -19.07 1.25
CA ILE A 425 -19.39 -18.76 -0.14
C ILE A 425 -20.02 -19.78 -1.10
N MET A 426 -20.01 -21.07 -0.75
CA MET A 426 -20.66 -22.10 -1.57
C MET A 426 -22.16 -21.88 -1.70
N ARG A 427 -22.83 -21.42 -0.64
CA ARG A 427 -24.28 -21.11 -0.67
C ARG A 427 -24.57 -19.93 -1.59
N GLN A 428 -23.84 -18.84 -1.42
CA GLN A 428 -23.91 -17.63 -2.27
C GLN A 428 -23.73 -17.97 -3.76
N GLN A 429 -22.73 -18.80 -4.08
CA GLN A 429 -22.47 -19.20 -5.47
C GLN A 429 -23.59 -20.03 -6.08
N LYS A 430 -24.33 -20.82 -5.28
CA LYS A 430 -25.49 -21.62 -5.73
C LYS A 430 -26.75 -20.80 -5.97
N GLU A 431 -26.86 -19.59 -5.41
CA GLU A 431 -28.09 -18.78 -5.41
C GLU A 431 -28.61 -18.35 -6.80
N PHE A 432 -27.85 -18.62 -7.87
CA PHE A 432 -28.26 -18.39 -9.26
C PHE A 432 -27.87 -19.56 -10.18
N ALA A 433 -27.75 -20.78 -9.64
CA ALA A 433 -27.43 -21.95 -10.46
C ALA A 433 -28.50 -22.15 -11.54
N PRO A 434 -28.14 -22.30 -12.83
CA PRO A 434 -29.11 -22.62 -13.86
C PRO A 434 -29.81 -23.94 -13.50
N PRO A 435 -31.14 -24.06 -13.70
CA PRO A 435 -31.84 -25.30 -13.40
C PRO A 435 -31.17 -26.47 -14.14
N PRO A 436 -31.07 -27.66 -13.52
CA PRO A 436 -30.44 -28.80 -14.16
C PRO A 436 -31.11 -29.04 -15.52
N LYS A 437 -30.29 -29.27 -16.56
CA LYS A 437 -30.79 -29.61 -17.89
C LYS A 437 -31.68 -30.86 -17.74
N GLN A 438 -32.98 -30.71 -17.94
CA GLN A 438 -33.88 -31.85 -18.00
C GLN A 438 -33.43 -32.74 -19.16
N ASP A 439 -33.07 -33.98 -18.85
CA ASP A 439 -32.72 -34.98 -19.86
C ASP A 439 -33.91 -35.17 -20.82
N LYS A 440 -33.76 -34.67 -22.05
CA LYS A 440 -34.69 -34.91 -23.17
C LYS A 440 -34.59 -36.35 -23.67
N LYS A 441 -34.64 -37.35 -22.78
CA LYS A 441 -34.58 -38.77 -23.13
C LYS A 441 -35.82 -39.60 -22.77
N ARG A 442 -36.97 -38.97 -22.48
CA ARG A 442 -38.19 -39.73 -22.15
C ARG A 442 -39.49 -39.39 -22.90
N PHE A 443 -39.41 -38.68 -24.04
CA PHE A 443 -40.61 -38.32 -24.81
C PHE A 443 -40.62 -38.79 -26.28
N GLN A 444 -39.84 -39.82 -26.63
CA GLN A 444 -39.89 -40.42 -27.97
C GLN A 444 -40.35 -41.90 -28.03
N GLU A 445 -40.81 -42.49 -26.92
CA GLU A 445 -41.29 -43.89 -26.92
C GLU A 445 -42.81 -44.07 -26.84
N GLN A 446 -43.62 -43.00 -26.87
CA GLN A 446 -45.09 -43.13 -26.84
C GLN A 446 -45.86 -42.50 -28.00
N ALA A 447 -45.17 -41.98 -29.03
CA ALA A 447 -45.80 -41.42 -30.22
C ALA A 447 -45.26 -42.07 -31.51
N GLY A 448 -45.53 -43.37 -31.67
CA GLY A 448 -45.09 -44.13 -32.85
C GLY A 448 -45.89 -45.40 -33.12
N GLY A 449 -47.18 -45.43 -32.74
CA GLY A 449 -48.07 -46.55 -33.02
C GLY A 449 -49.01 -46.25 -34.18
N GLY A 450 -48.56 -46.49 -35.42
CA GLY A 450 -49.47 -46.51 -36.56
C GLY A 450 -48.84 -46.43 -37.94
N ARG A 451 -48.59 -47.59 -38.57
CA ARG A 451 -49.14 -47.99 -39.89
C ARG A 451 -48.45 -49.23 -40.49
N ARG A 452 -49.33 -50.22 -40.76
CA ARG A 452 -49.52 -51.04 -41.98
C ARG A 452 -48.42 -51.98 -42.50
N GLU A 453 -48.94 -53.17 -42.83
CA GLU A 453 -48.39 -54.35 -43.48
C GLU A 453 -47.78 -54.09 -44.87
N GLY A 454 -46.85 -54.96 -45.27
CA GLY A 454 -46.46 -55.12 -46.67
C GLY A 454 -45.18 -55.93 -46.93
N GLY A 455 -45.32 -57.26 -47.02
CA GLY A 455 -44.69 -58.13 -48.02
C GLY A 455 -43.16 -58.16 -48.24
N GLY A 456 -42.56 -59.31 -47.91
CA GLY A 456 -41.80 -60.13 -48.88
C GLY A 456 -40.31 -59.81 -49.14
N GLY A 457 -39.45 -60.83 -48.98
CA GLY A 457 -38.15 -60.88 -49.68
C GLY A 457 -37.01 -61.56 -48.92
N ARG A 458 -36.71 -62.82 -49.27
CA ARG A 458 -35.47 -63.56 -48.92
C ARG A 458 -34.23 -62.91 -49.54
N PHE A 459 -33.06 -63.03 -48.91
CA PHE A 459 -31.85 -63.77 -49.38
C PHE A 459 -30.56 -63.34 -48.61
N HIS A 460 -29.79 -64.35 -48.13
CA HIS A 460 -28.31 -64.53 -48.08
C HIS A 460 -27.38 -63.34 -47.70
N SER A 461 -26.21 -63.48 -47.06
CA SER A 461 -25.41 -64.55 -46.43
C SER A 461 -24.07 -63.91 -46.00
N GLY A 462 -23.45 -64.42 -44.93
CA GLY A 462 -22.02 -64.22 -44.58
C GLY A 462 -21.74 -63.00 -43.69
N GLY A 463 -20.92 -63.05 -42.65
CA GLY A 463 -20.03 -64.08 -42.12
C GLY A 463 -18.92 -63.39 -41.32
N GLY A 464 -18.62 -63.89 -40.11
CA GLY A 464 -17.47 -63.51 -39.27
C GLY A 464 -17.72 -62.31 -38.34
N GLY A 465 -17.41 -62.32 -37.05
CA GLY A 465 -16.77 -63.28 -36.17
C GLY A 465 -16.86 -62.75 -34.74
N SER A 466 -16.92 -63.69 -33.79
CA SER A 466 -16.85 -63.60 -32.32
C SER A 466 -15.85 -62.57 -31.77
N VAL A 467 -15.98 -62.01 -30.55
CA VAL A 467 -15.93 -62.69 -29.24
C VAL A 467 -16.50 -61.78 -28.12
N ARG A 468 -17.25 -62.39 -27.19
CA ARG A 468 -17.69 -61.88 -25.89
C ARG A 468 -16.58 -62.02 -24.82
N HIS A 469 -16.49 -61.10 -23.87
CA HIS A 469 -16.08 -61.35 -22.46
C HIS A 469 -16.53 -60.13 -21.63
N GLU A 470 -17.64 -60.20 -20.89
CA GLU A 470 -17.75 -60.60 -19.47
C GLU A 470 -16.90 -59.77 -18.47
N GLU A 471 -17.63 -59.04 -17.63
CA GLU A 471 -17.19 -58.27 -16.47
C GLU A 471 -16.42 -59.12 -15.44
N LYS A 472 -15.35 -58.55 -14.89
CA LYS A 472 -14.83 -58.92 -13.57
C LYS A 472 -14.39 -57.68 -12.79
N GLU A 473 -15.06 -57.48 -11.65
CA GLU A 473 -14.71 -56.56 -10.57
C GLU A 473 -13.27 -56.80 -10.05
N ARG A 474 -12.62 -55.73 -9.59
CA ARG A 474 -11.30 -55.77 -8.94
C ARG A 474 -11.41 -55.41 -7.45
N PRO A 475 -10.55 -55.99 -6.58
CA PRO A 475 -10.78 -56.04 -5.14
C PRO A 475 -10.16 -54.87 -4.35
N GLN A 476 -10.77 -54.57 -3.22
CA GLN A 476 -10.25 -53.69 -2.16
C GLN A 476 -9.06 -54.33 -1.42
N TYR A 477 -8.01 -53.55 -1.21
CA TYR A 477 -6.81 -53.92 -0.46
C TYR A 477 -6.90 -53.40 0.99
N ARG A 478 -6.77 -54.31 1.97
CA ARG A 478 -6.47 -54.02 3.39
C ARG A 478 -5.02 -54.47 3.67
N PRO A 479 -4.22 -53.71 4.43
CA PRO A 479 -3.04 -54.27 5.09
C PRO A 479 -3.37 -54.66 6.54
N GLY A 480 -2.98 -55.89 6.89
CA GLY A 480 -3.05 -56.46 8.23
C GLY A 480 -1.82 -56.14 9.10
N SER A 481 -2.05 -56.34 10.40
CA SER A 481 -1.17 -56.19 11.56
C SER A 481 0.03 -57.14 11.60
N ALA A 482 1.19 -56.64 12.05
CA ALA A 482 2.20 -57.42 12.77
C ALA A 482 3.17 -56.52 13.58
N GLY A 483 3.43 -56.89 14.84
CA GLY A 483 4.74 -56.67 15.48
C GLY A 483 4.84 -55.57 16.54
N ILE A 484 4.43 -55.89 17.77
CA ILE A 484 4.83 -55.18 19.00
C ILE A 484 6.33 -55.42 19.25
N ARG A 485 7.10 -54.35 19.48
CA ARG A 485 8.38 -54.40 20.18
C ARG A 485 8.44 -53.25 21.19
N ASP A 486 8.44 -53.64 22.46
CA ASP A 486 8.69 -52.78 23.61
C ASP A 486 10.08 -52.13 23.53
N ILE A 487 10.12 -50.80 23.65
CA ILE A 487 11.32 -50.07 24.03
C ILE A 487 10.94 -49.15 25.18
N HIS A 488 11.31 -49.56 26.39
CA HIS A 488 11.35 -48.71 27.57
C HIS A 488 12.29 -47.53 27.34
N TYR A 489 11.77 -46.30 27.42
CA TYR A 489 12.60 -45.14 27.71
C TYR A 489 12.27 -44.60 29.10
N ARG A 490 13.33 -44.60 29.92
CA ARG A 490 13.40 -44.16 31.31
C ARG A 490 13.08 -42.68 31.43
N ASP A 491 12.21 -42.40 32.39
CA ASP A 491 12.03 -41.11 33.05
C ASP A 491 13.32 -40.76 33.81
N THR A 492 14.04 -39.71 33.39
CA THR A 492 15.04 -39.04 34.22
C THR A 492 15.03 -37.55 33.93
N ASN A 493 14.28 -36.84 34.77
CA ASN A 493 14.31 -35.40 34.92
C ASN A 493 15.48 -35.01 35.85
N PRO A 494 16.42 -34.15 35.44
CA PRO A 494 17.27 -33.43 36.38
C PRO A 494 16.79 -31.98 36.49
N GLN A 495 16.19 -31.65 37.64
CA GLN A 495 16.02 -30.26 38.07
C GLN A 495 17.39 -29.57 38.20
N PRO A 496 17.55 -28.31 37.75
CA PRO A 496 18.70 -27.51 38.12
C PRO A 496 18.52 -26.86 39.52
N PRO A 497 19.61 -26.56 40.25
CA PRO A 497 19.56 -26.19 41.66
C PRO A 497 19.06 -24.77 41.88
N LEU A 498 18.25 -24.59 42.93
CA LEU A 498 17.93 -23.31 43.55
C LEU A 498 19.17 -22.72 44.24
N SER A 499 19.46 -21.44 44.00
CA SER A 499 20.40 -20.63 44.77
C SER A 499 20.07 -19.13 44.60
N PRO A 500 20.43 -18.27 45.57
CA PRO A 500 19.49 -17.36 46.23
C PRO A 500 19.42 -15.95 45.63
N HIS A 501 18.33 -15.24 45.96
CA HIS A 501 18.11 -13.82 45.68
C HIS A 501 19.30 -12.94 46.11
N PRO A 502 19.66 -11.94 45.29
CA PRO A 502 20.19 -10.68 45.78
C PRO A 502 19.23 -9.52 45.51
N GLU A 503 19.38 -8.54 46.38
CA GLU A 503 18.54 -7.38 46.61
C GLU A 503 18.50 -6.35 45.46
N THR A 504 17.47 -5.52 45.56
CA THR A 504 17.17 -4.27 44.85
C THR A 504 18.33 -3.53 44.18
N GLY A 505 18.26 -3.40 42.85
CA GLY A 505 19.04 -2.45 42.06
C GLY A 505 18.39 -2.21 40.69
N SER A 506 17.89 -0.99 40.45
CA SER A 506 17.30 -0.58 39.16
C SER A 506 18.36 -0.56 38.04
N PRO A 507 18.09 -1.07 36.82
CA PRO A 507 19.06 -1.01 35.72
C PRO A 507 19.17 0.40 35.10
N PRO A 508 20.34 0.82 34.57
CA PRO A 508 20.66 2.23 34.27
C PRO A 508 19.96 2.85 33.05
N GLY A 509 19.21 2.08 32.26
CA GLY A 509 18.63 2.56 30.99
C GLY A 509 17.27 3.27 31.13
N ARG A 510 16.51 3.00 32.20
CA ARG A 510 15.15 3.53 32.37
C ARG A 510 15.10 4.98 32.87
N SER A 511 16.17 5.49 33.50
CA SER A 511 16.19 6.86 34.02
C SER A 511 16.53 7.90 32.94
N ALA A 512 17.38 7.56 31.98
CA ALA A 512 17.83 8.50 30.95
C ALA A 512 16.70 8.94 30.00
N LEU A 513 15.86 8.00 29.55
CA LEU A 513 14.73 8.31 28.66
C LEU A 513 13.63 9.12 29.38
N ARG A 514 13.32 8.79 30.63
CA ARG A 514 12.36 9.57 31.44
C ARG A 514 12.89 10.96 31.81
N ALA A 515 14.19 11.08 32.10
CA ALA A 515 14.83 12.37 32.38
C ALA A 515 14.86 13.27 31.14
N ALA A 516 15.08 12.70 29.96
CA ALA A 516 15.03 13.43 28.68
C ALA A 516 13.60 13.92 28.36
N ILE A 517 12.58 13.09 28.62
CA ILE A 517 11.16 13.44 28.39
C ILE A 517 10.68 14.52 29.38
N ALA A 518 11.15 14.51 30.64
CA ALA A 518 10.74 15.47 31.66
C ALA A 518 11.37 16.87 31.49
N ALA A 519 12.48 17.00 30.75
CA ALA A 519 13.23 18.24 30.57
C ALA A 519 12.74 19.12 29.41
N ALA A 520 11.86 18.63 28.54
CA ALA A 520 11.36 19.37 27.37
C ALA A 520 10.05 20.11 27.70
N ARG A 521 10.12 21.42 27.97
CA ARG A 521 8.96 22.34 27.92
C ARG A 521 9.03 23.18 26.64
N PRO A 522 7.90 23.42 25.95
CA PRO A 522 7.90 24.16 24.70
C PRO A 522 7.95 25.68 24.95
N PRO A 523 8.81 26.44 24.26
CA PRO A 523 8.71 27.89 24.19
C PRO A 523 7.78 28.33 23.05
N ASP A 524 7.13 29.48 23.22
CA ASP A 524 6.45 30.24 22.17
C ASP A 524 7.50 31.10 21.44
N SER A 525 7.66 30.95 20.13
CA SER A 525 8.21 32.04 19.30
C SER A 525 7.86 31.91 17.83
N THR A 526 7.15 32.93 17.35
CA THR A 526 7.03 33.34 15.94
C THR A 526 8.30 34.08 15.51
N ARG A 527 9.04 33.58 14.51
CA ARG A 527 9.83 34.40 13.53
C ARG A 527 10.35 33.54 12.38
N GLY A 528 10.10 33.99 11.15
CA GLY A 528 10.25 33.22 9.92
C GLY A 528 11.69 33.03 9.44
N SER A 529 12.02 31.78 9.10
CA SER A 529 13.10 31.42 8.17
C SER A 529 12.46 30.98 6.85
N THR A 530 13.08 31.35 5.71
CA THR A 530 12.61 30.98 4.37
C THR A 530 13.12 29.59 3.98
N GLY A 531 12.77 28.57 4.76
CA GLY A 531 13.06 27.18 4.36
C GLY A 531 12.04 26.65 3.35
N ARG A 532 12.48 25.68 2.55
CA ARG A 532 11.79 25.21 1.34
C ARG A 532 11.60 23.70 1.46
N SER A 533 10.44 23.19 1.08
CA SER A 533 10.22 21.73 1.03
C SER A 533 10.97 21.12 -0.17
N PRO A 534 11.23 19.79 -0.19
CA PRO A 534 11.77 19.10 -1.37
C PRO A 534 10.97 19.40 -2.65
N ALA A 535 9.65 19.52 -2.52
CA ALA A 535 8.76 19.90 -3.61
C ALA A 535 9.03 21.30 -4.16
N ASP A 536 9.28 22.28 -3.28
CA ASP A 536 9.59 23.65 -3.66
C ASP A 536 10.93 23.73 -4.40
N ILE A 537 11.94 22.99 -3.90
CA ILE A 537 13.27 22.91 -4.52
C ILE A 537 13.17 22.35 -5.94
N LEU A 538 12.38 21.29 -6.14
CA LEU A 538 12.20 20.68 -7.45
C LEU A 538 11.41 21.55 -8.42
N ARG A 539 10.38 22.25 -7.95
CA ARG A 539 9.62 23.20 -8.77
C ARG A 539 10.49 24.36 -9.24
N GLU A 540 11.32 24.92 -8.36
CA GLU A 540 12.26 26.00 -8.70
C GLU A 540 13.31 25.54 -9.71
N LYS A 541 13.94 24.37 -9.49
CA LYS A 541 14.94 23.84 -10.43
C LYS A 541 14.33 23.53 -11.80
N LYS A 542 13.09 23.02 -11.85
CA LYS A 542 12.36 22.80 -13.12
C LYS A 542 12.03 24.11 -13.83
N ALA A 543 11.59 25.13 -13.09
CA ALA A 543 11.34 26.47 -13.62
C ALA A 543 12.63 27.12 -14.15
N ALA A 544 13.73 27.04 -13.41
CA ALA A 544 15.04 27.53 -13.85
C ALA A 544 15.49 26.83 -15.14
N LYS A 545 15.33 25.50 -15.23
CA LYS A 545 15.68 24.73 -16.44
C LYS A 545 14.82 25.10 -17.65
N MET A 546 13.53 25.42 -17.45
CA MET A 546 12.65 25.94 -18.51
C MET A 546 12.98 27.38 -18.94
N THR A 547 13.48 28.20 -18.02
CA THR A 547 13.88 29.59 -18.29
C THR A 547 15.15 29.66 -19.15
N TYR A 548 16.03 28.66 -19.04
CA TYR A 548 17.24 28.54 -19.88
C TYR A 548 16.98 27.97 -21.29
N THR A 549 15.80 27.41 -21.56
CA THR A 549 15.44 26.88 -22.88
C THR A 549 14.74 27.88 -23.81
N ASN A 550 14.65 29.18 -23.45
CA ASN A 550 14.09 30.18 -24.36
C ASN A 550 14.68 31.59 -24.16
N PRO A 551 15.80 31.95 -24.83
CA PRO A 551 16.24 33.33 -24.85
C PRO A 551 15.68 34.03 -26.10
N GLN A 552 14.49 34.61 -26.00
CA GLN A 552 14.10 35.73 -26.87
C GLN A 552 13.47 36.88 -26.07
N THR A 553 14.30 37.92 -25.92
CA THR A 553 14.00 39.36 -25.98
C THR A 553 12.67 39.87 -25.40
N SER A 554 12.77 40.69 -24.36
CA SER A 554 11.82 41.80 -24.16
C SER A 554 12.51 42.99 -23.48
N ARG A 555 12.79 44.04 -24.26
CA ARG A 555 12.86 45.42 -23.74
C ARG A 555 11.43 45.96 -23.62
N PRO A 556 11.14 46.88 -22.67
CA PRO A 556 9.78 47.33 -22.41
C PRO A 556 9.38 48.45 -23.39
N SER A 557 8.13 48.41 -23.89
CA SER A 557 7.52 49.57 -24.55
C SER A 557 6.18 49.90 -23.90
N THR A 558 6.11 51.10 -23.32
CA THR A 558 4.88 51.82 -22.97
C THR A 558 4.18 52.34 -24.23
N ALA A 559 2.85 52.31 -24.21
CA ALA A 559 1.95 52.69 -25.28
C ALA A 559 1.99 54.18 -25.64
N ALA A 560 1.88 54.51 -26.94
CA ALA A 560 0.74 55.23 -27.57
C ALA A 560 1.13 55.94 -28.90
N ALA A 561 0.63 55.36 -30.01
CA ALA A 561 0.03 55.96 -31.24
C ALA A 561 0.64 57.17 -32.00
N PRO A 562 0.16 57.48 -33.22
CA PRO A 562 0.22 56.73 -34.49
C PRO A 562 1.04 57.56 -35.54
N ASN A 563 1.43 57.09 -36.74
CA ASN A 563 0.57 56.85 -37.89
C ASN A 563 1.43 56.56 -39.15
N VAL A 564 0.86 55.79 -40.08
CA VAL A 564 1.03 55.88 -41.56
C VAL A 564 2.21 55.15 -42.25
N ARG A 565 1.80 54.03 -42.87
CA ARG A 565 2.02 53.53 -44.25
C ARG A 565 3.34 52.90 -44.73
N ASP A 566 3.09 51.71 -45.26
CA ASP A 566 3.46 51.15 -46.57
C ASP A 566 4.84 50.55 -46.83
N ASN A 567 4.76 49.26 -47.22
CA ASN A 567 5.50 48.54 -48.27
C ASN A 567 7.02 48.42 -48.13
N ALA A 568 7.70 47.37 -48.58
CA ALA A 568 7.41 46.04 -49.09
C ALA A 568 8.80 45.43 -49.39
N SER A 569 8.86 44.11 -49.60
CA SER A 569 9.87 43.36 -50.38
C SER A 569 11.32 43.31 -49.85
N HIS A 570 11.79 42.11 -49.46
CA HIS A 570 12.69 41.20 -50.24
C HIS A 570 14.13 41.74 -50.33
N GLU A 571 15.21 41.01 -50.03
CA GLU A 571 15.64 39.68 -50.47
C GLU A 571 16.88 39.29 -49.60
N GLN A 572 17.07 38.01 -49.23
CA GLN A 572 18.14 37.10 -49.69
C GLN A 572 19.58 37.67 -49.65
N SER A 573 20.65 36.98 -49.28
CA SER A 573 20.99 35.59 -48.92
C SER A 573 22.50 35.58 -48.59
N GLY A 574 23.03 34.48 -48.04
CA GLY A 574 24.47 34.18 -48.17
C GLY A 574 25.19 33.69 -46.91
N LEU A 575 25.31 32.35 -46.81
CA LEU A 575 26.37 31.59 -46.11
C LEU A 575 27.76 31.87 -46.76
N PRO A 576 28.97 31.58 -46.17
CA PRO A 576 29.36 30.22 -45.70
C PRO A 576 30.47 30.04 -44.60
N THR A 577 30.43 28.83 -43.99
CA THR A 577 31.48 27.83 -43.57
C THR A 577 32.76 28.13 -42.72
N GLU A 578 33.15 27.07 -41.97
CA GLU A 578 34.47 26.64 -41.41
C GLU A 578 34.87 27.12 -39.99
N ALA A 579 35.65 26.42 -39.15
CA ALA A 579 36.02 25.02 -38.89
C ALA A 579 36.91 25.01 -37.61
N GLN A 580 36.81 23.95 -36.78
CA GLN A 580 37.81 23.34 -35.86
C GLN A 580 38.71 24.21 -34.93
N ASN A 581 38.78 23.87 -33.62
CA ASN A 581 39.91 23.08 -33.05
C ASN A 581 39.81 22.75 -31.54
N HIS A 582 40.53 21.69 -31.14
CA HIS A 582 40.63 21.03 -29.83
C HIS A 582 41.58 21.68 -28.79
N GLN A 583 41.37 21.30 -27.51
CA GLN A 583 42.31 20.93 -26.41
C GLN A 583 41.93 21.61 -25.07
N LYS A 584 42.29 21.16 -23.85
CA LYS A 584 42.49 19.85 -23.16
C LYS A 584 42.79 20.22 -21.68
N ASN A 585 42.47 19.33 -20.73
CA ASN A 585 43.05 19.17 -19.37
C ASN A 585 42.63 20.09 -18.19
N GLY A 586 42.40 19.43 -17.04
CA GLY A 586 42.65 20.01 -15.71
C GLY A 586 41.78 19.46 -14.57
N SER A 587 42.03 18.24 -14.10
CA SER A 587 41.44 17.64 -12.90
C SER A 587 42.14 18.10 -11.61
N VAL A 588 41.39 18.43 -10.54
CA VAL A 588 41.87 18.36 -9.15
C VAL A 588 40.72 17.85 -8.26
N HIS A 589 40.91 16.67 -7.67
CA HIS A 589 40.05 16.10 -6.63
C HIS A 589 40.39 16.74 -5.28
N ALA A 590 39.37 17.17 -4.54
CA ALA A 590 39.44 17.48 -3.11
C ALA A 590 38.43 16.58 -2.37
N SER A 591 38.94 15.78 -1.44
CA SER A 591 38.17 14.93 -0.51
C SER A 591 37.43 15.81 0.51
N ALA A 592 36.09 15.72 0.54
CA ALA A 592 35.25 16.46 1.48
C ALA A 592 35.19 15.76 2.86
N GLN A 593 35.47 16.53 3.91
CA GLN A 593 35.25 16.18 5.31
C GLN A 593 33.75 16.22 5.65
N ALA A 594 33.33 15.36 6.58
CA ALA A 594 31.98 15.28 7.10
C ALA A 594 31.44 16.66 7.52
N GLY A 595 30.37 17.12 6.85
CA GLY A 595 29.71 18.38 7.15
C GLY A 595 29.07 18.36 8.54
N GLU A 596 29.55 19.20 9.45
CA GLU A 596 28.93 19.45 10.75
C GLU A 596 27.61 20.22 10.62
N VAL A 597 26.62 19.89 11.44
CA VAL A 597 25.33 20.60 11.52
C VAL A 597 25.55 22.03 12.01
N SER A 598 24.96 23.02 11.31
CA SER A 598 25.10 24.42 11.72
C SER A 598 24.37 24.69 13.06
N PRO A 599 24.91 25.53 13.95
CA PRO A 599 24.31 25.82 15.25
C PRO A 599 22.87 26.36 15.18
N GLU A 600 22.51 27.08 14.11
CA GLU A 600 21.17 27.63 13.89
C GLU A 600 20.14 26.54 13.55
N VAL A 601 20.53 25.53 12.76
CA VAL A 601 19.68 24.37 12.44
C VAL A 601 19.54 23.49 13.68
N LEU A 602 20.61 23.32 14.46
CA LEU A 602 20.56 22.55 15.71
C LEU A 602 19.59 23.19 16.73
N ALA A 603 19.58 24.52 16.87
CA ALA A 603 18.66 25.22 17.75
C ALA A 603 17.18 25.00 17.35
N GLN A 604 16.88 25.00 16.05
CA GLN A 604 15.55 24.75 15.51
C GLN A 604 15.12 23.28 15.66
N VAL A 605 16.05 22.34 15.48
CA VAL A 605 15.82 20.89 15.65
C VAL A 605 15.62 20.51 17.13
N LEU A 606 16.30 21.20 18.05
CA LEU A 606 16.30 20.88 19.49
C LEU A 606 15.40 21.77 20.35
N GLY A 607 14.78 22.80 19.78
CA GLY A 607 13.84 23.69 20.49
C GLY A 607 14.48 24.56 21.59
N ARG A 608 15.73 25.02 21.42
CA ARG A 608 16.44 25.89 22.39
C ARG A 608 16.79 27.25 21.77
N ASP A 609 16.08 28.30 22.18
CA ASP A 609 16.50 29.69 21.95
C ASP A 609 17.59 30.08 22.95
N GLY A 610 18.73 30.54 22.45
CA GLY A 610 19.90 30.92 23.26
C GLY A 610 19.69 32.25 23.98
N ASP A 611 19.61 32.19 25.31
CA ASP A 611 19.67 33.35 26.19
C ASP A 611 21.10 33.90 26.25
N LYS A 612 21.33 35.07 25.64
CA LYS A 612 22.54 35.87 25.86
C LYS A 612 22.28 36.76 27.08
N GLY A 613 22.46 36.20 28.26
CA GLY A 613 22.54 36.93 29.52
C GLY A 613 23.98 37.36 29.83
N SER A 614 24.15 38.65 30.07
CA SER A 614 25.35 39.36 30.53
C SER A 614 26.10 38.69 31.70
N THR A 615 27.41 38.57 31.57
CA THR A 615 28.41 39.19 32.47
C THR A 615 29.79 39.16 31.83
#